data_AF-A0A640QFL7-F1
#
_entry.id   AF-A0A640QFL7-F1
#
_cell.length_a   1.000
_cell.length_b   1.000
_cell.length_c   1.000
_cell.angle_alpha   90.00
_cell.angle_beta   90.00
_cell.angle_gamma   90.00
#
_symmetry.space_group_name_H-M   'P 1'
#
loop_
_entity.id
_entity.type
_entity.pdbx_description
1 polymer ?
#
loop_
_entity_poly.entity_id
_entity_poly.type
_entity_poly.pdbx_seq_one_letter_code
_entity_poly.pdbx_strand_id
1 'polypeptide(L)'
;MAHSNVEMLPVPAADAPQREQGEMSPLQLQLIIKRQKMQLQVHETMVRALLNLQYADLNERQRKGLHEIVRINAGMLKMELPHE
;
A
#
# COMPACT_ATOMS: atom_id res chain seq x y z
N MET A 1 -15.28 -0.12 32.62
CA MET A 1 -14.78 0.46 31.36
C MET A 1 -13.26 0.42 31.42
N ALA A 2 -12.64 -0.52 30.71
CA ALA A 2 -11.19 -0.69 30.74
C ALA A 2 -10.59 0.09 29.57
N HIS A 3 -9.82 1.13 29.88
CA HIS A 3 -9.04 1.87 28.90
C HIS A 3 -7.90 0.98 28.43
N SER A 4 -7.96 0.51 27.19
CA SER A 4 -6.87 -0.22 26.54
C SER A 4 -5.70 0.73 26.32
N ASN A 5 -4.67 0.63 27.15
CA ASN A 5 -3.36 1.22 26.90
C ASN A 5 -2.72 0.48 25.73
N VAL A 6 -3.01 0.89 24.50
CA VAL A 6 -2.23 0.47 23.34
C VAL A 6 -0.92 1.23 23.39
N GLU A 7 0.11 0.58 23.91
CA GLU A 7 1.49 1.03 23.81
C GLU A 7 1.82 1.14 22.31
N MET A 8 1.96 2.37 21.82
CA MET A 8 2.37 2.62 20.44
C MET A 8 3.78 2.06 20.27
N LEU A 9 3.91 0.94 19.56
CA LEU A 9 5.21 0.44 19.13
C LEU A 9 5.94 1.57 18.41
N PRO A 10 7.20 1.89 18.77
CA PRO A 10 7.95 2.92 18.09
C PRO A 10 8.10 2.48 16.64
N VAL A 11 7.45 3.21 15.73
CA VAL A 11 7.72 3.11 14.31
C VAL A 11 9.21 3.41 14.18
N PRO A 12 10.04 2.47 13.68
CA PRO A 12 11.43 2.79 13.41
C PRO A 12 11.39 4.00 12.49
N ALA A 13 11.98 5.11 12.94
CA ALA A 13 12.24 6.22 12.06
C ALA A 13 12.98 5.60 10.88
N ALA A 14 12.32 5.52 9.73
CA ALA A 14 12.97 5.16 8.51
C ALA A 14 14.05 6.23 8.37
N ASP A 15 15.30 5.86 8.67
CA ASP A 15 16.49 6.62 8.35
C ASP A 15 16.53 6.72 6.81
N ALA A 16 15.67 7.58 6.27
CA ALA A 16 15.88 8.15 4.97
C ALA A 16 17.22 8.86 5.10
N PRO A 17 18.23 8.49 4.28
CA PRO A 17 19.53 9.13 4.35
C PRO A 17 19.29 10.64 4.19
N GLN A 18 19.60 11.41 5.22
CA GLN A 18 19.49 12.88 5.27
C GLN A 18 20.36 13.60 4.21
N ARG A 19 20.89 12.87 3.21
CA ARG A 19 21.78 13.35 2.15
C ARG A 19 21.09 13.60 0.80
N GLU A 20 19.80 13.33 0.63
CA GLU A 20 19.10 13.59 -0.64
C GLU A 20 18.29 14.91 -0.66
N GLN A 21 18.41 15.76 0.37
CA GLN A 21 17.91 17.15 0.31
C GLN A 21 18.97 18.13 -0.23
N GLY A 22 19.93 17.66 -1.02
CA GLY A 22 20.75 18.55 -1.85
C GLY A 22 19.84 19.26 -2.86
N GLU A 23 19.91 20.59 -2.91
CA GLU A 23 19.06 21.53 -3.67
C GLU A 23 18.35 20.90 -4.89
N MET A 24 17.18 20.31 -4.66
CA MET A 24 16.32 19.88 -5.77
C MET A 24 15.78 21.14 -6.44
N SER A 25 15.92 21.20 -7.77
CA SER A 25 15.29 22.30 -8.51
C SER A 25 13.77 22.27 -8.28
N PRO A 26 13.10 23.45 -8.27
CA PRO A 26 11.65 23.52 -8.08
C PRO A 26 10.86 22.59 -9.03
N LEU A 27 11.36 22.38 -10.25
CA LEU A 27 10.77 21.48 -11.23
C LEU A 27 10.88 20.00 -10.82
N GLN A 28 12.04 19.56 -10.31
CA GLN A 28 12.22 18.19 -9.81
C GLN A 28 11.30 17.91 -8.63
N LEU A 29 11.18 18.87 -7.70
CA LEU A 29 10.27 18.74 -6.56
C LEU A 29 8.81 18.61 -7.01
N GLN A 30 8.37 19.44 -7.96
CA GLN A 30 7.02 19.35 -8.53
C GLN A 30 6.74 17.99 -9.20
N LEU A 31 7.70 17.45 -9.94
CA LEU A 31 7.59 16.15 -10.59
C LEU A 31 7.47 15.02 -9.55
N ILE A 32 8.27 15.07 -8.48
CA ILE A 32 8.21 14.10 -7.37
C ILE A 32 6.86 14.19 -6.68
N ILE A 33 6.39 15.39 -6.33
CA ILE A 33 5.07 15.58 -5.70
C ILE A 33 3.96 15.03 -6.60
N LYS A 34 4.00 15.31 -7.90
CA LYS A 34 3.00 14.81 -8.85
C LYS A 34 3.01 13.28 -8.91
N ARG A 35 4.20 12.66 -8.95
CA ARG A 35 4.35 11.20 -8.93
C ARG A 35 3.80 10.60 -7.65
N GLN A 36 4.13 11.17 -6.50
CA GLN A 36 3.65 10.70 -5.19
C GLN A 36 2.12 10.81 -5.07
N LYS A 37 1.52 11.91 -5.52
CA LYS A 37 0.06 12.07 -5.55
C LYS A 37 -0.62 11.01 -6.42
N MET A 38 -0.05 10.73 -7.60
CA MET A 38 -0.55 9.67 -8.48
C MET A 38 -0.44 8.29 -7.82
N GLN A 39 0.69 7.98 -7.21
CA GLN A 39 0.89 6.71 -6.48
C GLN A 39 -0.12 6.55 -5.34
N LEU A 40 -0.36 7.61 -4.57
CA LEU A 40 -1.34 7.61 -3.49
C LEU A 40 -2.75 7.34 -4.01
N GLN A 41 -3.18 8.01 -5.08
CA GLN A 41 -4.50 7.79 -5.69
C GLN A 41 -4.68 6.35 -6.20
N VAL A 42 -3.64 5.79 -6.82
CA VAL A 42 -3.66 4.39 -7.28
C VAL A 42 -3.80 3.45 -6.08
N HIS A 43 -3.02 3.65 -5.01
CA HIS A 43 -3.10 2.86 -3.79
C HIS A 43 -4.49 2.94 -3.14
N GLU A 44 -5.05 4.14 -2.98
CA GLU A 44 -6.40 4.32 -2.42
C GLU A 44 -7.47 3.60 -3.24
N THR A 45 -7.37 3.68 -4.57
CA THR A 45 -8.30 3.00 -5.48
C THR A 45 -8.19 1.49 -5.35
N MET A 46 -6.97 0.96 -5.30
CA MET A 46 -6.71 -0.47 -5.13
C MET A 46 -7.23 -0.96 -3.77
N VAL A 47 -6.98 -0.23 -2.68
CA VAL A 47 -7.47 -0.59 -1.34
C VAL A 47 -9.00 -0.61 -1.31
N ARG A 48 -9.66 0.41 -1.88
CA ARG A 48 -11.13 0.43 -1.99
C ARG A 48 -11.67 -0.74 -2.80
N ALA A 49 -11.04 -1.07 -3.93
CA ALA A 49 -11.44 -2.21 -4.75
C ALA A 49 -11.29 -3.54 -4.01
N LEU A 50 -10.17 -3.75 -3.31
CA LEU A 50 -9.93 -4.94 -2.50
C LEU A 50 -10.93 -5.08 -1.35
N LEU A 51 -11.24 -3.98 -0.65
CA LEU A 51 -12.29 -3.98 0.38
C LEU A 51 -13.65 -4.33 -0.22
N ASN A 52 -14.03 -3.70 -1.33
CA ASN A 52 -15.29 -4.01 -2.02
C ASN A 52 -15.35 -5.48 -2.43
N LEU A 53 -14.25 -6.06 -2.91
CA LEU A 53 -14.17 -7.46 -3.30
C LEU A 53 -14.23 -8.41 -2.10
N GLN A 54 -13.65 -8.04 -0.95
CA GLN A 54 -13.72 -8.82 0.27
C GLN A 54 -15.15 -8.97 0.79
N TYR A 55 -15.97 -7.93 0.62
CA TYR A 55 -17.38 -7.91 1.05
C TYR A 55 -18.37 -8.14 -0.08
N ALA A 56 -17.90 -8.33 -1.32
CA ALA A 56 -18.75 -8.64 -2.45
C ALA A 56 -19.19 -10.11 -2.38
N ASP A 57 -20.43 -10.36 -2.79
CA ASP A 57 -20.95 -11.72 -2.94
C ASP A 57 -20.42 -12.31 -4.25
N LEU A 58 -19.15 -12.73 -4.21
CA LEU A 58 -18.42 -13.29 -5.36
C LEU A 58 -18.76 -14.75 -5.53
N ASN A 59 -19.08 -15.14 -6.77
CA ASN A 59 -19.17 -16.56 -7.12
C ASN A 59 -17.77 -17.22 -7.13
N GLU A 60 -17.75 -18.55 -7.11
CA GLU A 60 -16.52 -19.35 -7.02
C GLU A 60 -15.48 -19.00 -8.11
N ARG A 61 -15.94 -18.73 -9.33
CA ARG A 61 -15.07 -18.36 -10.45
C ARG A 61 -14.42 -16.99 -10.23
N GLN A 62 -15.20 -16.02 -9.75
CA GLN A 62 -14.71 -14.67 -9.45
C GLN A 62 -13.73 -14.69 -8.28
N ARG A 63 -14.02 -15.48 -7.23
CA ARG A 63 -13.13 -15.66 -6.07
C ARG A 63 -11.77 -16.23 -6.47
N LYS A 64 -11.76 -17.27 -7.32
CA LYS A 64 -10.52 -17.84 -7.87
C LYS A 64 -9.73 -16.84 -8.70
N GLY A 65 -10.40 -16.10 -9.59
CA GLY A 65 -9.75 -15.07 -10.41
C GLY A 65 -9.13 -13.96 -9.55
N LEU A 66 -9.81 -13.54 -8.48
CA LEU A 66 -9.26 -12.59 -7.53
C LEU A 66 -8.03 -13.13 -6.82
N HIS A 67 -8.07 -14.39 -6.36
CA HIS A 67 -6.94 -15.02 -5.69
C HIS A 67 -5.69 -15.10 -6.59
N GLU A 68 -5.87 -15.40 -7.88
CA GLU A 68 -4.79 -15.38 -8.87
C GLU A 68 -4.18 -13.98 -9.05
N ILE A 69 -5.03 -12.95 -9.14
CA ILE A 69 -4.56 -11.56 -9.23
C ILE A 69 -3.75 -11.17 -8.00
N VAL A 70 -4.22 -11.53 -6.79
CA VAL A 70 -3.51 -11.28 -5.53
C VAL A 70 -2.16 -12.00 -5.52
N ARG A 71 -2.09 -13.26 -5.97
CA ARG A 71 -0.85 -14.04 -6.08
C ARG A 71 0.15 -13.41 -7.05
N ILE A 72 -0.30 -12.98 -8.24
CA ILE A 72 0.56 -12.30 -9.23
C ILE A 72 1.13 -11.02 -8.64
N ASN A 73 0.27 -10.20 -8.02
CA ASN A 73 0.70 -8.93 -7.41
C ASN A 73 1.69 -9.16 -6.27
N ALA A 74 1.47 -10.15 -5.42
CA ALA A 74 2.42 -10.52 -4.36
C ALA A 74 3.78 -10.94 -4.93
N GLY A 75 3.78 -11.74 -6.00
CA GLY A 75 5.02 -12.13 -6.70
C GLY A 75 5.76 -10.93 -7.30
N MET A 76 5.06 -9.99 -7.92
CA MET A 76 5.65 -8.76 -8.47
C MET A 76 6.24 -7.87 -7.38
N LEU A 77 5.61 -7.80 -6.21
CA LEU A 77 6.03 -7.01 -5.07
C LEU A 77 7.02 -7.76 -4.15
N LYS A 78 7.37 -9.01 -4.47
CA LYS A 78 8.20 -9.90 -3.62
C LYS A 78 7.67 -10.01 -2.19
N MET A 79 6.35 -10.05 -2.05
CA MET A 79 5.66 -10.20 -0.77
C MET A 79 5.21 -11.65 -0.60
N GLU A 80 5.34 -12.17 0.62
CA GLU A 80 4.73 -13.45 0.99
C GLU A 80 3.27 -13.22 1.34
N LEU A 81 2.37 -14.04 0.78
CA LEU A 81 0.97 -14.06 1.18
C LEU A 81 0.83 -14.93 2.43
N PRO A 82 0.06 -14.49 3.45
CA PRO A 82 -0.27 -15.35 4.58
C PRO A 82 -0.95 -16.62 4.06
N HIS A 83 -0.53 -17.78 4.57
CA HIS A 83 -1.01 -19.09 4.12
C HIS A 83 -2.54 -19.18 4.24
N GLU A 84 -3.18 -19.69 3.18
CA GLU A 84 -4.60 -20.07 3.14
C GLU A 84 -4.94 -21.12 4.21
#